data_AF-A0A369RQU9-F1
#
_entry.id   AF-A0A369RQU9-F1
#
_cell.length_a   1.000
_cell.length_b   1.000
_cell.length_c   1.000
_cell.angle_alpha   90.00
_cell.angle_beta   90.00
_cell.angle_gamma   90.00
#
_symmetry.space_group_name_H-M   'P 1'
#
loop_
_entity.id
_entity.type
_entity.pdbx_description
1 polymer ?
#
loop_
_entity_poly.entity_id
_entity_poly.type
_entity_poly.pdbx_seq_one_letter_code
_entity_poly.pdbx_strand_id
1 'polypeptide(L)'
;MFNPLTFIHFVARTFEISLYNGETVRVNNPDSPAQRYFNLIIKDIGAEWKDLARVLDFDQTRIKTIKANNSLDVNDQCAEMLHVQHNTKGKSFNKLELIKALYKANLAAVAEKINIDPDEITQDPGNSGSKINRQQSTDTTEYLFDVADKLQEDWIKLVPKLDREGKIDIKKIQNKSNDHFDRGFEFLDKWHGIYGKSATKNKLKAALKVIKRADVADEIDNTITGGQSTMAVSSAPNTATTIDSSIKPAITTAEQGGRATDPIKDEGRRREIFMYIADRIKSKKLKEFGRKLKLDPNDVDDITGTSDVRFDKCIHLLETWYTTFASEATFDVLLSVLKSCKETLIADELKKN
;
A
#
# COMPACT_ATOMS: atom_id res chain seq x y z
N MET A 1 -6.01 -38.62 16.16
CA MET A 1 -7.22 -37.78 16.30
C MET A 1 -7.00 -36.52 15.49
N PHE A 2 -7.68 -36.41 14.34
CA PHE A 2 -7.63 -35.23 13.47
C PHE A 2 -8.73 -34.24 13.90
N ASN A 3 -8.41 -32.95 13.96
CA ASN A 3 -9.41 -31.88 14.14
C ASN A 3 -9.64 -31.20 12.77
N PRO A 4 -10.90 -31.03 12.33
CA PRO A 4 -11.21 -30.45 11.02
C PRO A 4 -11.19 -28.92 11.05
N LEU A 5 -10.69 -28.34 9.96
CA LEU A 5 -10.63 -26.91 9.68
C LEU A 5 -12.03 -26.34 9.42
N THR A 6 -12.40 -25.29 10.14
CA THR A 6 -13.60 -24.49 9.84
C THR A 6 -13.32 -23.61 8.61
N PHE A 7 -13.88 -23.97 7.46
CA PHE A 7 -13.84 -23.19 6.23
C PHE A 7 -14.89 -22.07 6.32
N ILE A 8 -14.46 -20.81 6.47
CA ILE A 8 -15.38 -19.67 6.41
C ILE A 8 -15.67 -19.38 4.92
N HIS A 9 -16.89 -19.73 4.49
CA HIS A 9 -17.40 -19.42 3.14
C HIS A 9 -17.73 -17.92 3.07
N PHE A 10 -16.99 -17.15 2.26
CA PHE A 10 -17.30 -15.75 1.98
C PHE A 10 -18.45 -15.72 0.96
N VAL A 11 -19.67 -15.41 1.39
CA VAL A 11 -20.82 -15.26 0.48
C VAL A 11 -20.72 -13.89 -0.19
N ALA A 12 -20.49 -13.86 -1.50
CA ALA A 12 -20.57 -12.63 -2.29
C ALA A 12 -22.00 -12.07 -2.21
N ARG A 13 -22.14 -10.82 -1.75
CA ARG A 13 -23.43 -10.11 -1.73
C ARG A 13 -23.73 -9.60 -3.14
N THR A 14 -24.96 -9.76 -3.60
CA THR A 14 -25.43 -9.29 -4.91
C THR A 14 -26.60 -8.31 -4.73
N PHE A 15 -26.74 -7.34 -5.64
CA PHE A 15 -27.81 -6.34 -5.63
C PHE A 15 -28.40 -6.15 -7.04
N GLU A 16 -29.72 -6.15 -7.19
CA GLU A 16 -30.36 -5.97 -8.51
C GLU A 16 -30.67 -4.48 -8.76
N ILE A 17 -30.22 -3.94 -9.90
CA ILE A 17 -30.63 -2.62 -10.39
C ILE A 17 -31.61 -2.79 -11.55
N SER A 18 -32.72 -2.04 -11.50
CA SER A 18 -33.65 -1.94 -12.63
C SER A 18 -33.25 -0.79 -13.54
N LEU A 19 -33.02 -1.09 -14.82
CA LEU A 19 -32.72 -0.13 -15.85
C LEU A 19 -34.02 0.42 -16.47
N TYR A 20 -33.95 1.59 -17.10
CA TYR A 20 -35.10 2.26 -17.70
C TYR A 20 -35.76 1.50 -18.86
N ASN A 21 -35.02 0.58 -19.49
CA ASN A 21 -35.51 -0.32 -20.55
C ASN A 21 -36.28 -1.54 -19.99
N GLY A 22 -36.44 -1.66 -18.67
CA GLY A 22 -37.09 -2.80 -18.01
C GLY A 22 -36.16 -3.98 -17.72
N GLU A 23 -34.88 -3.88 -18.08
CA GLU A 23 -33.86 -4.90 -17.82
C GLU A 23 -33.34 -4.81 -16.38
N THR A 24 -33.00 -5.97 -15.79
CA THR A 24 -32.42 -6.03 -14.44
C THR A 24 -30.97 -6.50 -14.49
N VAL A 25 -30.08 -5.74 -13.87
CA VAL A 25 -28.66 -6.07 -13.79
C VAL A 25 -28.29 -6.44 -12.35
N ARG A 26 -27.67 -7.60 -12.16
CA ARG A 26 -27.15 -8.04 -10.86
C ARG A 26 -25.75 -7.50 -10.63
N VAL A 27 -25.56 -6.75 -9.56
CA VAL A 27 -24.28 -6.17 -9.16
C VAL A 27 -23.62 -7.02 -8.08
N ASN A 28 -22.45 -7.60 -8.38
CA ASN A 28 -21.69 -8.41 -7.43
C ASN A 28 -20.78 -7.52 -6.57
N ASN A 29 -20.70 -7.78 -5.26
CA ASN A 29 -19.90 -7.00 -4.30
C ASN A 29 -20.22 -5.48 -4.35
N PRO A 30 -21.50 -5.08 -4.20
CA PRO A 30 -21.97 -3.70 -4.42
C PRO A 30 -21.31 -2.67 -3.49
N ASP A 31 -20.93 -3.09 -2.29
CA ASP A 31 -20.33 -2.23 -1.26
C ASP A 31 -18.82 -2.02 -1.45
N SER A 32 -18.20 -2.67 -2.44
CA SER A 32 -16.76 -2.53 -2.69
C SER A 32 -16.39 -1.10 -3.09
N PRO A 33 -15.22 -0.57 -2.70
CA PRO A 33 -14.85 0.81 -3.01
C PRO A 33 -14.77 1.04 -4.52
N ALA A 34 -15.42 2.11 -5.02
CA ALA A 34 -15.40 2.49 -6.43
C ALA A 34 -13.96 2.69 -6.97
N GLN A 35 -13.05 3.13 -6.11
CA GLN A 35 -11.64 3.38 -6.44
C GLN A 35 -10.93 2.17 -7.06
N ARG A 36 -11.33 0.93 -6.70
CA ARG A 36 -10.74 -0.29 -7.27
C ARG A 36 -10.89 -0.39 -8.79
N TYR A 37 -11.90 0.31 -9.34
CA TYR A 37 -12.27 0.22 -10.75
C TYR A 37 -11.80 1.43 -11.57
N PHE A 38 -11.16 2.42 -10.94
CA PHE A 38 -10.78 3.67 -11.62
C PHE A 38 -9.85 3.43 -12.81
N ASN A 39 -8.83 2.59 -12.66
CA ASN A 39 -7.89 2.33 -13.75
C ASN A 39 -8.57 1.67 -14.96
N LEU A 40 -9.58 0.84 -14.74
CA LEU A 40 -10.35 0.21 -15.82
C LEU A 40 -11.23 1.26 -16.52
N ILE A 41 -11.92 2.08 -15.74
CA ILE A 41 -12.77 3.18 -16.20
C ILE A 41 -11.98 4.21 -17.00
N ILE A 42 -10.86 4.69 -16.45
CA ILE A 42 -9.97 5.67 -17.08
C ILE A 42 -9.52 5.18 -18.46
N LYS A 43 -9.16 3.89 -18.55
CA LYS A 43 -8.66 3.29 -19.79
C LYS A 43 -9.76 3.13 -20.86
N ASP A 44 -10.98 2.82 -20.45
CA ASP A 44 -12.03 2.40 -21.39
C ASP A 44 -13.00 3.53 -21.77
N ILE A 45 -13.16 4.58 -20.95
CA ILE A 45 -14.14 5.66 -21.19
C ILE A 45 -13.60 6.76 -22.10
N GLY A 46 -12.32 7.13 -21.97
CA GLY A 46 -11.74 8.24 -22.73
C GLY A 46 -12.56 9.53 -22.62
N ALA A 47 -12.92 10.14 -23.76
CA ALA A 47 -13.55 11.47 -23.81
C ALA A 47 -14.97 11.54 -23.22
N GLU A 48 -15.62 10.39 -23.04
CA GLU A 48 -16.97 10.23 -22.49
C GLU A 48 -17.02 10.44 -20.96
N TRP A 49 -15.86 10.68 -20.33
CA TRP A 49 -15.78 10.96 -18.88
C TRP A 49 -16.65 12.16 -18.47
N LYS A 50 -16.93 13.09 -19.39
CA LYS A 50 -17.79 14.25 -19.16
C LYS A 50 -19.26 13.86 -19.02
N ASP A 51 -19.70 12.84 -19.75
CA ASP A 51 -21.06 12.33 -19.66
C ASP A 51 -21.25 11.63 -18.30
N LEU A 52 -20.26 10.85 -17.88
CA LEU A 52 -20.19 10.31 -16.53
C LEU A 52 -20.15 11.40 -15.45
N ALA A 53 -19.35 12.46 -15.66
CA ALA A 53 -19.26 13.58 -14.72
C ALA A 53 -20.61 14.27 -14.50
N ARG A 54 -21.38 14.51 -15.57
CA ARG A 54 -22.72 15.13 -15.47
C ARG A 54 -23.69 14.25 -14.68
N VAL A 55 -23.65 12.94 -14.89
CA VAL A 55 -24.46 11.98 -14.13
C VAL A 55 -24.04 11.90 -12.65
N LEU A 56 -22.77 12.17 -12.36
CA LEU A 56 -22.22 12.26 -11.00
C LEU A 56 -22.43 13.64 -10.34
N ASP A 57 -23.30 14.47 -10.91
CA ASP A 57 -23.67 15.81 -10.43
C ASP A 57 -22.52 16.85 -10.49
N PHE A 58 -21.56 16.69 -11.41
CA PHE A 58 -20.60 17.76 -11.67
C PHE A 58 -21.24 18.86 -12.50
N ASP A 59 -21.21 20.08 -11.99
CA ASP A 59 -21.61 21.26 -12.75
C ASP A 59 -20.64 21.56 -13.90
N GLN A 60 -21.12 22.36 -14.86
CA GLN A 60 -20.37 22.69 -16.07
C GLN A 60 -19.09 23.50 -15.78
N THR A 61 -19.03 24.23 -14.68
CA THR A 61 -17.85 25.00 -14.28
C THR A 61 -16.76 24.04 -13.81
N ARG A 62 -17.09 23.08 -12.96
CA ARG A 62 -16.17 22.07 -12.43
C ARG A 62 -15.65 21.15 -13.53
N ILE A 63 -16.49 20.77 -14.50
CA ILE A 63 -16.06 20.04 -15.70
C ILE A 63 -15.05 20.86 -16.53
N LYS A 64 -15.31 22.18 -16.71
CA LYS A 64 -14.37 23.07 -17.40
C LYS A 64 -13.04 23.20 -16.66
N THR A 65 -13.07 23.30 -15.33
CA THR A 65 -11.86 23.36 -14.49
C THR A 65 -11.00 22.11 -14.64
N ILE A 66 -11.60 20.91 -14.51
CA ILE A 66 -10.88 19.63 -14.68
C ILE A 66 -10.28 19.52 -16.08
N LYS A 67 -11.04 19.94 -17.11
CA LYS A 67 -10.56 19.98 -18.49
C LYS A 67 -9.37 20.95 -18.66
N ALA A 68 -9.41 22.11 -18.02
CA ALA A 68 -8.33 23.09 -18.09
C ALA A 68 -7.06 22.61 -17.38
N ASN A 69 -7.21 22.02 -16.19
CA ASN A 69 -6.11 21.49 -15.38
C ASN A 69 -5.35 20.36 -16.08
N ASN A 70 -6.06 19.51 -16.83
CA ASN A 70 -5.50 18.33 -17.49
C ASN A 70 -5.71 18.38 -19.01
N SER A 71 -5.50 19.56 -19.61
CA SER A 71 -5.86 19.82 -21.02
C SER A 71 -5.18 18.90 -22.04
N LEU A 72 -4.07 18.25 -21.67
CA LEU A 72 -3.26 17.40 -22.54
C LEU A 72 -3.64 15.91 -22.48
N ASP A 73 -4.29 15.45 -21.40
CA ASP A 73 -4.60 14.02 -21.22
C ASP A 73 -6.03 13.81 -20.72
N VAL A 74 -6.82 13.13 -21.56
CA VAL A 74 -8.22 12.79 -21.28
C VAL A 74 -8.35 11.77 -20.14
N ASN A 75 -7.34 10.91 -19.97
CA ASN A 75 -7.28 9.94 -18.89
C ASN A 75 -7.05 10.65 -17.55
N ASP A 76 -6.17 11.65 -17.51
CA ASP A 76 -5.96 12.46 -16.31
C ASP A 76 -7.20 13.28 -15.96
N GLN A 77 -7.93 13.80 -16.96
CA GLN A 77 -9.23 14.44 -16.74
C GLN A 77 -10.24 13.48 -16.10
N CYS A 78 -10.32 12.24 -16.61
CA CYS A 78 -11.20 11.21 -16.07
C CYS A 78 -10.79 10.81 -14.64
N ALA A 79 -9.49 10.62 -14.41
CA ALA A 79 -8.92 10.27 -13.11
C ALA A 79 -9.21 11.35 -12.07
N GLU A 80 -8.96 12.63 -12.39
CA GLU A 80 -9.26 13.74 -11.49
C GLU A 80 -10.76 13.79 -11.16
N MET A 81 -11.65 13.63 -12.15
CA MET A 81 -13.09 13.59 -11.91
C MET A 81 -13.50 12.47 -10.94
N LEU A 82 -13.01 11.25 -11.14
CA LEU A 82 -13.31 10.10 -10.28
C LEU A 82 -12.77 10.28 -8.85
N HIS A 83 -11.54 10.81 -8.72
CA HIS A 83 -10.94 11.10 -7.43
C HIS A 83 -11.67 12.23 -6.70
N VAL A 84 -12.05 13.29 -7.41
CA VAL A 84 -12.84 14.39 -6.86
C VAL A 84 -14.21 13.87 -6.39
N GLN A 85 -14.85 12.98 -7.14
CA GLN A 85 -16.12 12.38 -6.73
C GLN A 85 -15.96 11.51 -5.48
N HIS A 86 -14.95 10.63 -5.47
CA HIS A 86 -14.63 9.80 -4.33
C HIS A 86 -14.32 10.62 -3.07
N ASN A 87 -13.59 11.73 -3.21
CA ASN A 87 -13.27 12.59 -2.08
C ASN A 87 -14.51 13.35 -1.56
N THR A 88 -15.46 13.69 -2.46
CA THR A 88 -16.70 14.38 -2.08
C THR A 88 -17.70 13.45 -1.39
N LYS A 89 -17.87 12.23 -1.92
CA LYS A 89 -18.89 11.27 -1.48
C LYS A 89 -18.34 10.22 -0.49
N GLY A 90 -17.02 10.05 -0.43
CA GLY A 90 -16.35 9.09 0.44
C GLY A 90 -16.87 7.66 0.25
N LYS A 91 -17.19 7.01 1.37
CA LYS A 91 -17.68 5.62 1.39
C LYS A 91 -19.02 5.40 0.68
N SER A 92 -19.81 6.47 0.47
CA SER A 92 -21.06 6.37 -0.29
C SER A 92 -20.82 6.17 -1.79
N PHE A 93 -19.60 6.45 -2.28
CA PHE A 93 -19.19 6.14 -3.64
C PHE A 93 -18.58 4.73 -3.73
N ASN A 94 -19.47 3.74 -3.74
CA ASN A 94 -19.14 2.32 -3.85
C ASN A 94 -19.41 1.78 -5.29
N LYS A 95 -19.09 0.52 -5.55
CA LYS A 95 -19.25 -0.14 -6.86
C LYS A 95 -20.67 -0.03 -7.38
N LEU A 96 -21.67 -0.17 -6.51
CA LEU A 96 -23.07 -0.05 -6.89
C LEU A 96 -23.40 1.35 -7.44
N GLU A 97 -23.02 2.40 -6.72
CA GLU A 97 -23.24 3.78 -7.17
C GLU A 97 -22.46 4.10 -8.44
N LEU A 98 -21.26 3.55 -8.59
CA LEU A 98 -20.45 3.68 -9.80
C LEU A 98 -21.10 3.00 -11.02
N ILE A 99 -21.56 1.76 -10.87
CA ILE A 99 -22.25 1.01 -11.94
C ILE A 99 -23.54 1.72 -12.34
N LYS A 100 -24.35 2.18 -11.38
CA LYS A 100 -25.55 2.97 -11.67
C LYS A 100 -25.22 4.23 -12.48
N ALA A 101 -24.15 4.94 -12.12
CA ALA A 101 -23.72 6.13 -12.84
C ALA A 101 -23.26 5.81 -14.27
N LEU A 102 -22.53 4.71 -14.46
CA LEU A 102 -22.09 4.27 -15.80
C LEU A 102 -23.27 3.91 -16.71
N TYR A 103 -24.26 3.15 -16.22
CA TYR A 103 -25.47 2.87 -17.01
C TYR A 103 -26.24 4.13 -17.35
N LYS A 104 -26.42 5.05 -16.39
CA LYS A 104 -27.07 6.34 -16.63
C LYS A 104 -26.32 7.22 -17.62
N ALA A 105 -24.99 7.09 -17.69
CA ALA A 105 -24.14 7.78 -18.66
C ALA A 105 -24.06 7.07 -20.02
N ASN A 106 -24.85 6.01 -20.24
CA ASN A 106 -24.83 5.18 -21.46
C ASN A 106 -23.50 4.42 -21.68
N LEU A 107 -22.78 4.12 -20.60
CA LEU A 107 -21.50 3.41 -20.61
C LEU A 107 -21.67 1.94 -20.18
N ALA A 108 -22.71 1.28 -20.68
CA ALA A 108 -23.11 -0.07 -20.30
C ALA A 108 -21.96 -1.10 -20.43
N ALA A 109 -21.21 -1.06 -21.54
CA ALA A 109 -20.09 -1.97 -21.76
C ALA A 109 -18.99 -1.86 -20.68
N VAL A 110 -18.71 -0.65 -20.20
CA VAL A 110 -17.75 -0.42 -19.10
C VAL A 110 -18.35 -0.88 -17.76
N ALA A 111 -19.64 -0.62 -17.55
CA ALA A 111 -20.37 -1.07 -16.36
C ALA A 111 -20.38 -2.59 -16.22
N GLU A 112 -20.69 -3.31 -17.31
CA GLU A 112 -20.68 -4.78 -17.38
C GLU A 112 -19.29 -5.34 -17.11
N LYS A 113 -18.24 -4.73 -17.67
CA LYS A 113 -16.85 -5.16 -17.46
C LYS A 113 -16.38 -5.00 -16.01
N ILE A 114 -16.90 -4.01 -15.28
CA ILE A 114 -16.66 -3.82 -13.84
C ILE A 114 -17.51 -4.79 -13.02
N ASN A 115 -18.69 -5.12 -13.53
CA ASN A 115 -19.63 -5.97 -12.85
C ASN A 115 -19.19 -7.44 -12.85
N ILE A 116 -18.56 -7.88 -13.94
CA ILE A 116 -17.85 -9.16 -14.03
C ILE A 116 -16.58 -9.04 -13.18
N ASP A 117 -16.59 -9.59 -11.97
CA ASP A 117 -15.38 -9.69 -11.15
C ASP A 117 -14.34 -10.55 -11.90
N PRO A 118 -13.08 -10.14 -12.05
CA PRO A 118 -12.03 -10.97 -12.65
C PRO A 118 -11.82 -12.31 -11.92
N ASP A 119 -12.26 -12.40 -10.66
CA ASP A 119 -12.15 -13.59 -9.81
C ASP A 119 -13.33 -14.59 -9.94
N GLU A 120 -14.39 -14.29 -10.71
CA GLU A 120 -15.61 -15.11 -10.78
C GLU A 120 -15.80 -15.92 -12.08
N ILE A 121 -14.91 -15.79 -13.08
CA ILE A 121 -14.99 -16.57 -14.35
C ILE A 121 -14.37 -17.98 -14.23
N THR A 122 -13.82 -18.35 -13.07
CA THR A 122 -13.28 -19.71 -12.86
C THR A 122 -14.21 -20.65 -12.12
N GLN A 123 -15.50 -20.72 -12.49
CA GLN A 123 -16.33 -21.91 -12.19
C GLN A 123 -17.36 -22.16 -13.29
N ASP A 124 -17.01 -22.99 -14.27
CA ASP A 124 -17.98 -23.83 -14.99
C ASP A 124 -17.90 -25.27 -14.42
N PRO A 125 -19.02 -25.95 -14.13
CA PRO A 125 -19.05 -27.18 -13.35
C PRO A 125 -18.90 -28.38 -14.28
N GLY A 126 -17.67 -28.85 -14.48
CA GLY A 126 -17.37 -29.86 -15.49
C GLY A 126 -16.19 -30.78 -15.20
N ASN A 127 -16.19 -31.40 -14.01
CA ASN A 127 -15.58 -32.70 -13.71
C ASN A 127 -14.06 -32.92 -13.93
N SER A 128 -13.35 -32.85 -12.81
CA SER A 128 -12.31 -33.77 -12.31
C SER A 128 -11.01 -33.98 -13.10
N GLY A 129 -9.96 -33.33 -12.59
CA GLY A 129 -8.86 -34.08 -11.98
C GLY A 129 -7.63 -34.35 -12.85
N SER A 130 -6.77 -33.33 -13.04
CA SER A 130 -5.33 -33.46 -12.76
C SER A 130 -4.58 -32.14 -12.99
N LYS A 131 -4.03 -31.61 -11.89
CA LYS A 131 -2.78 -30.84 -11.78
C LYS A 131 -2.41 -29.92 -12.96
N ILE A 132 -2.80 -28.66 -12.89
CA ILE A 132 -2.11 -27.59 -13.62
C ILE A 132 -1.88 -26.41 -12.67
N ASN A 133 -0.62 -25.94 -12.67
CA ASN A 133 -0.03 -24.94 -11.78
C ASN A 133 -0.84 -23.64 -11.70
N ARG A 134 -1.01 -23.15 -10.47
CA ARG A 134 -1.42 -21.77 -10.15
C ARG A 134 -0.44 -20.77 -10.78
N GLN A 135 -0.95 -19.89 -11.63
CA GLN A 135 -0.45 -18.53 -11.84
C GLN A 135 -1.66 -17.61 -11.62
N GLN A 136 -1.99 -17.26 -10.37
CA GLN A 136 -1.49 -16.07 -9.66
C GLN A 136 -1.43 -14.82 -10.56
N SER A 137 -2.57 -14.16 -10.74
CA SER A 137 -2.63 -12.71 -11.04
C SER A 137 -2.54 -11.96 -9.71
N THR A 138 -1.32 -11.78 -9.23
CA THR A 138 -1.00 -10.88 -8.10
C THR A 138 -0.86 -9.45 -8.60
N ASP A 139 -1.28 -8.51 -7.77
CA ASP A 139 -1.17 -7.06 -7.94
C ASP A 139 0.26 -6.65 -8.38
N THR A 140 0.42 -6.32 -9.67
CA THR A 140 1.71 -6.26 -10.39
C THR A 140 2.62 -5.07 -10.03
N THR A 141 2.37 -4.32 -8.96
CA THR A 141 3.22 -3.17 -8.56
C THR A 141 3.87 -3.30 -7.19
N GLU A 142 3.66 -4.39 -6.45
CA GLU A 142 4.25 -4.60 -5.12
C GLU A 142 5.79 -4.56 -5.14
N TYR A 143 6.40 -5.15 -6.17
CA TYR A 143 7.86 -5.11 -6.33
C TYR A 143 8.42 -3.69 -6.56
N LEU A 144 7.61 -2.71 -7.01
CA LEU A 144 8.08 -1.32 -7.15
C LEU A 144 8.32 -0.67 -5.79
N PHE A 145 7.57 -1.09 -4.77
CA PHE A 145 7.71 -0.61 -3.40
C PHE A 145 9.02 -1.14 -2.78
N ASP A 146 9.26 -2.45 -2.88
CA ASP A 146 10.49 -3.08 -2.38
C ASP A 146 11.74 -2.52 -3.06
N VAL A 147 11.64 -2.23 -4.35
CA VAL A 147 12.71 -1.58 -5.11
C VAL A 147 12.96 -0.16 -4.63
N ALA A 148 11.90 0.64 -4.43
CA ALA A 148 12.02 2.01 -3.94
C ALA A 148 12.69 2.07 -2.56
N ASP A 149 12.35 1.15 -1.66
CA ASP A 149 12.91 1.06 -0.29
C ASP A 149 14.41 0.84 -0.31
N LYS A 150 14.86 -0.08 -1.18
CA LYS A 150 16.28 -0.44 -1.27
C LYS A 150 17.11 0.57 -2.05
N LEU A 151 16.50 1.37 -2.92
CA LEU A 151 17.22 2.31 -3.78
C LEU A 151 17.88 3.44 -3.00
N GLN A 152 17.29 3.91 -1.90
CA GLN A 152 17.75 5.12 -1.21
C GLN A 152 18.04 6.23 -2.25
N GLU A 153 19.14 6.99 -2.11
CA GLU A 153 19.51 8.05 -3.06
C GLU A 153 19.73 7.59 -4.51
N ASP A 154 19.95 6.29 -4.76
CA ASP A 154 20.20 5.75 -6.10
C ASP A 154 18.99 5.83 -7.03
N TRP A 155 17.79 6.08 -6.51
CA TRP A 155 16.57 6.20 -7.33
C TRP A 155 16.76 7.23 -8.47
N ILE A 156 17.51 8.32 -8.21
CA ILE A 156 17.76 9.37 -9.21
C ILE A 156 18.57 8.85 -10.40
N LYS A 157 19.40 7.82 -10.19
CA LYS A 157 20.23 7.21 -11.24
C LYS A 157 19.38 6.38 -12.22
N LEU A 158 18.17 5.96 -11.82
CA LEU A 158 17.23 5.25 -12.70
C LEU A 158 16.54 6.17 -13.72
N VAL A 159 16.37 7.45 -13.39
CA VAL A 159 15.72 8.46 -14.24
C VAL A 159 16.23 8.41 -15.69
N PRO A 160 17.53 8.62 -15.97
CA PRO A 160 18.03 8.62 -17.35
C PRO A 160 17.97 7.24 -18.04
N LYS A 161 17.68 6.16 -17.31
CA LYS A 161 17.61 4.79 -17.85
C LYS A 161 16.19 4.41 -18.24
N LEU A 162 15.21 4.84 -17.44
CA LEU A 162 13.81 4.46 -17.54
C LEU A 162 12.94 5.53 -18.20
N ASP A 163 13.25 6.81 -18.00
CA ASP A 163 12.52 7.96 -18.57
C ASP A 163 13.40 8.73 -19.54
N ARG A 164 13.86 8.06 -20.60
CA ARG A 164 14.76 8.67 -21.61
C ARG A 164 14.12 9.82 -22.38
N GLU A 165 12.80 9.80 -22.51
CA GLU A 165 12.02 10.84 -23.18
C GLU A 165 11.73 12.04 -22.27
N GLY A 166 12.09 11.96 -20.98
CA GLY A 166 11.92 13.05 -20.01
C GLY A 166 10.46 13.41 -19.75
N LYS A 167 9.56 12.42 -19.74
CA LYS A 167 8.11 12.63 -19.53
C LYS A 167 7.76 12.87 -18.07
N ILE A 168 8.64 12.51 -17.14
CA ILE A 168 8.42 12.66 -15.70
C ILE A 168 9.13 13.93 -15.21
N ASP A 169 8.37 14.82 -14.57
CA ASP A 169 8.94 16.00 -13.93
C ASP A 169 9.64 15.63 -12.61
N ILE A 170 10.95 15.37 -12.71
CA ILE A 170 11.79 14.99 -11.58
C ILE A 170 11.93 16.12 -10.56
N LYS A 171 11.92 17.39 -10.99
CA LYS A 171 12.02 18.52 -10.07
C LYS A 171 10.78 18.58 -9.18
N LYS A 172 9.60 18.30 -9.73
CA LYS A 172 8.35 18.20 -8.95
C LYS A 172 8.43 17.10 -7.90
N ILE A 173 9.02 15.94 -8.22
CA ILE A 173 9.23 14.84 -7.27
C ILE A 173 10.23 15.25 -6.18
N GLN A 174 11.36 15.87 -6.57
CA GLN A 174 12.39 16.33 -5.63
C GLN A 174 11.91 17.42 -4.68
N ASN A 175 11.07 18.35 -5.15
CA ASN A 175 10.56 19.46 -4.35
C ASN A 175 9.44 19.04 -3.38
N LYS A 176 8.77 17.92 -3.64
CA LYS A 176 7.59 17.47 -2.90
C LYS A 176 7.94 16.64 -1.66
N SER A 177 9.00 15.84 -1.73
CA SER A 177 9.48 15.04 -0.61
C SER A 177 11.00 15.15 -0.53
N ASN A 178 11.57 15.12 0.68
CA ASN A 178 13.01 14.96 0.89
C ASN A 178 13.42 13.50 1.08
N ASP A 179 12.45 12.61 1.30
CA ASP A 179 12.68 11.20 1.56
C ASP A 179 13.02 10.45 0.26
N HIS A 180 14.06 9.62 0.33
CA HIS A 180 14.56 8.91 -0.84
C HIS A 180 13.62 7.80 -1.30
N PHE A 181 12.95 7.14 -0.36
CA PHE A 181 11.96 6.11 -0.67
C PHE A 181 10.76 6.72 -1.40
N ASP A 182 10.16 7.80 -0.87
CA ASP A 182 9.00 8.47 -1.47
C ASP A 182 9.31 8.97 -2.88
N ARG A 183 10.49 9.58 -3.05
CA ARG A 183 10.96 10.04 -4.36
C ARG A 183 11.14 8.88 -5.33
N GLY A 184 11.74 7.78 -4.87
CA GLY A 184 11.95 6.58 -5.68
C GLY A 184 10.65 5.89 -6.07
N PHE A 185 9.71 5.77 -5.13
CA PHE A 185 8.41 5.16 -5.36
C PHE A 185 7.55 6.02 -6.30
N GLU A 186 7.45 7.33 -6.06
CA GLU A 186 6.69 8.24 -6.92
C GLU A 186 7.25 8.27 -8.35
N PHE A 187 8.57 8.18 -8.51
CA PHE A 187 9.19 8.03 -9.83
C PHE A 187 8.80 6.71 -10.51
N LEU A 188 8.90 5.58 -9.81
CA LEU A 188 8.60 4.26 -10.37
C LEU A 188 7.12 4.08 -10.69
N ASP A 189 6.23 4.61 -9.86
CA ASP A 189 4.79 4.61 -10.07
C ASP A 189 4.42 5.44 -11.32
N LYS A 190 4.99 6.64 -11.45
CA LYS A 190 4.82 7.49 -12.65
C LYS A 190 5.41 6.85 -13.91
N TRP A 191 6.58 6.21 -13.82
CA TRP A 191 7.18 5.47 -14.92
C TRP A 191 6.28 4.32 -15.37
N HIS A 192 5.74 3.54 -14.43
CA HIS A 192 4.81 2.47 -14.73
C HIS A 192 3.51 3.00 -15.36
N GLY A 193 2.97 4.11 -14.86
CA GLY A 193 1.77 4.76 -15.41
C GLY A 193 1.96 5.28 -16.84
N ILE A 194 3.02 6.06 -17.08
CA ILE A 194 3.26 6.73 -18.38
C ILE A 194 3.66 5.74 -19.46
N TYR A 195 4.52 4.78 -19.15
CA TYR A 195 5.04 3.84 -20.13
C TYR A 195 4.21 2.54 -20.20
N GLY A 196 3.29 2.32 -19.25
CA GLY A 196 2.30 1.25 -19.27
C GLY A 196 2.90 -0.12 -19.59
N LYS A 197 2.43 -0.75 -20.68
CA LYS A 197 2.94 -2.06 -21.13
C LYS A 197 4.44 -2.08 -21.45
N SER A 198 5.04 -0.92 -21.74
CA SER A 198 6.47 -0.78 -21.98
C SER A 198 7.28 -0.69 -20.68
N ALA A 199 6.66 -0.45 -19.52
CA ALA A 199 7.29 -0.42 -18.20
C ALA A 199 7.39 -1.81 -17.60
N THR A 200 8.18 -2.69 -18.23
CA THR A 200 8.27 -4.09 -17.81
C THR A 200 9.27 -4.29 -16.67
N LYS A 201 9.01 -5.30 -15.83
CA LYS A 201 9.92 -5.79 -14.78
C LYS A 201 11.35 -5.99 -15.30
N ASN A 202 11.49 -6.54 -16.50
CA ASN A 202 12.81 -6.75 -17.14
C ASN A 202 13.54 -5.44 -17.47
N LYS A 203 12.82 -4.39 -17.90
CA LYS A 203 13.43 -3.08 -18.12
C LYS A 203 13.91 -2.45 -16.80
N LEU A 204 13.13 -2.58 -15.73
CA LEU A 204 13.53 -2.12 -14.41
C LEU A 204 14.80 -2.87 -13.93
N LYS A 205 14.82 -4.20 -14.03
CA LYS A 205 15.99 -5.03 -13.68
C LYS A 205 17.23 -4.65 -14.50
N ALA A 206 17.08 -4.44 -15.80
CA ALA A 206 18.18 -4.01 -16.65
C ALA A 206 18.72 -2.63 -16.23
N ALA A 207 17.83 -1.68 -15.92
CA ALA A 207 18.23 -0.36 -15.44
C ALA A 207 18.95 -0.44 -14.08
N LEU A 208 18.44 -1.25 -13.14
CA LEU A 208 19.06 -1.50 -11.83
C LEU A 208 20.49 -2.07 -11.98
N LYS A 209 20.68 -3.05 -12.86
CA LYS A 209 22.02 -3.60 -13.15
C LYS A 209 22.97 -2.54 -13.71
N VAL A 210 22.48 -1.67 -14.59
CA VAL A 210 23.28 -0.57 -15.17
C VAL A 210 23.68 0.45 -14.11
N ILE A 211 22.84 0.73 -13.11
CA ILE A 211 23.19 1.64 -12.00
C ILE A 211 23.96 0.94 -10.86
N LYS A 212 24.47 -0.27 -11.11
CA LYS A 212 25.23 -1.11 -10.15
C LYS A 212 24.40 -1.55 -8.93
N ARG A 213 23.08 -1.62 -9.06
CA ARG A 213 22.15 -2.18 -8.07
C ARG A 213 21.65 -3.57 -8.45
N ALA A 214 22.61 -4.47 -8.72
CA ALA A 214 22.32 -5.86 -9.06
C ALA A 214 21.68 -6.62 -7.88
N ASP A 215 22.07 -6.26 -6.65
CA ASP A 215 21.46 -6.70 -5.39
C ASP A 215 19.93 -6.57 -5.42
N VAL A 216 19.43 -5.38 -5.78
CA VAL A 216 17.99 -5.12 -5.87
C VAL A 216 17.39 -5.81 -7.08
N ALA A 217 18.10 -5.84 -8.22
CA ALA A 217 17.60 -6.43 -9.45
C ALA A 217 17.29 -7.93 -9.32
N ASP A 218 18.12 -8.66 -8.56
CA ASP A 218 18.02 -10.11 -8.42
C ASP A 218 16.93 -10.50 -7.40
N GLU A 219 16.59 -9.63 -6.45
CA GLU A 219 15.52 -9.85 -5.47
C GLU A 219 14.11 -9.64 -6.04
N ILE A 220 13.97 -8.88 -7.13
CA ILE A 220 12.69 -8.60 -7.79
C ILE A 220 11.99 -9.88 -8.27
N ASP A 221 12.72 -10.97 -8.53
CA ASP A 221 12.15 -12.28 -8.89
C ASP A 221 11.76 -13.14 -7.68
N ASN A 222 12.37 -12.88 -6.51
CA ASN A 222 12.19 -13.67 -5.29
C ASN A 222 10.95 -13.26 -4.49
N THR A 223 10.21 -12.23 -4.90
CA THR A 223 8.98 -11.77 -4.22
C THR A 223 7.79 -12.74 -4.33
N ILE A 224 7.96 -13.91 -4.99
CA ILE A 224 7.01 -15.04 -4.93
C ILE A 224 7.45 -16.16 -3.96
N THR A 225 8.64 -16.08 -3.35
CA THR A 225 9.15 -17.13 -2.43
C THR A 225 9.78 -16.55 -1.16
N GLY A 226 9.01 -15.77 -0.40
CA GLY A 226 9.35 -15.36 0.97
C GLY A 226 8.92 -16.39 2.01
N GLY A 227 9.44 -17.61 1.91
CA GLY A 227 9.11 -18.70 2.83
C GLY A 227 9.90 -19.97 2.54
N GLN A 228 11.22 -19.89 2.70
CA GLN A 228 12.15 -20.97 3.09
C GLN A 228 13.56 -20.59 2.62
N SER A 229 14.37 -20.02 3.51
CA SER A 229 15.83 -20.19 3.42
C SER A 229 16.21 -21.35 4.32
N THR A 230 16.63 -22.41 3.65
CA THR A 230 17.12 -23.68 4.16
C THR A 230 18.34 -23.49 5.08
N MET A 231 18.30 -24.15 6.22
CA MET A 231 19.50 -24.49 6.99
C MET A 231 20.43 -25.34 6.11
N ALA A 232 21.66 -24.89 5.92
CA ALA A 232 22.76 -25.75 5.51
C ALA A 232 23.74 -25.84 6.68
N VAL A 233 23.66 -26.97 7.39
CA VAL A 233 24.68 -27.45 8.33
C VAL A 233 25.84 -27.98 7.49
N SER A 234 27.04 -27.50 7.76
CA SER A 234 28.29 -28.18 7.39
C SER A 234 29.33 -27.95 8.49
N SER A 235 29.93 -29.06 8.89
CA SER A 235 30.68 -29.34 10.12
C SER A 235 32.17 -28.94 10.06
N ALA A 236 32.62 -28.21 11.10
CA ALA A 236 33.88 -28.27 11.90
C ALA A 236 35.29 -28.35 11.23
N PRO A 237 36.44 -28.14 11.95
CA PRO A 237 36.69 -27.63 13.32
C PRO A 237 37.77 -26.51 13.47
N ASN A 238 37.73 -25.84 14.63
CA ASN A 238 38.78 -25.20 15.46
C ASN A 238 40.14 -24.75 14.88
N THR A 239 40.50 -23.48 15.14
CA THR A 239 41.72 -23.13 15.90
C THR A 239 41.58 -21.75 16.55
N ALA A 240 42.02 -21.67 17.81
CA ALA A 240 42.00 -20.51 18.70
C ALA A 240 42.93 -19.38 18.24
N THR A 241 42.62 -18.12 18.59
CA THR A 241 43.59 -17.13 19.10
C THR A 241 42.86 -16.03 19.86
N THR A 242 43.27 -15.89 21.12
CA THR A 242 43.00 -14.84 22.12
C THR A 242 43.29 -13.44 21.62
N ILE A 243 42.39 -12.47 21.85
CA ILE A 243 42.79 -11.08 22.19
C ILE A 243 41.84 -10.54 23.27
N ASP A 244 42.52 -10.02 24.27
CA ASP A 244 42.16 -9.50 25.58
C ASP A 244 41.18 -8.32 25.55
N SER A 245 40.20 -8.38 26.46
CA SER A 245 39.22 -7.34 26.75
C SER A 245 39.61 -6.63 28.04
N SER A 246 40.12 -5.40 27.93
CA SER A 246 40.25 -4.50 29.08
C SER A 246 38.96 -3.71 29.32
N ILE A 247 38.59 -3.67 30.59
CA ILE A 247 37.27 -3.39 31.17
C ILE A 247 37.08 -1.91 31.54
N LYS A 248 35.88 -1.38 31.20
CA LYS A 248 34.94 -0.44 31.87
C LYS A 248 35.45 0.85 32.57
N PRO A 249 34.55 1.87 32.70
CA PRO A 249 33.62 1.95 33.84
C PRO A 249 32.19 2.22 33.32
N ALA A 250 31.07 1.97 34.01
CA ALA A 250 30.72 1.22 35.20
C ALA A 250 29.20 1.06 35.05
N ILE A 251 28.69 -0.17 34.98
CA ILE A 251 27.26 -0.45 35.15
C ILE A 251 27.15 -0.95 36.58
N THR A 252 26.64 -0.10 37.45
CA THR A 252 26.23 -0.50 38.79
C THR A 252 24.93 -1.26 38.64
N THR A 253 25.03 -2.59 38.64
CA THR A 253 23.89 -3.47 38.84
C THR A 253 23.44 -3.31 40.29
N ALA A 254 22.31 -2.64 40.50
CA ALA A 254 21.49 -2.90 41.68
C ALA A 254 20.51 -4.01 41.29
N GLU A 255 20.83 -5.23 41.70
CA GLU A 255 19.87 -6.34 41.75
C GLU A 255 18.77 -5.96 42.75
N GLN A 256 17.63 -5.54 42.23
CA GLN A 256 16.35 -5.69 42.91
C GLN A 256 15.51 -6.60 42.03
N GLY A 257 14.90 -7.64 42.63
CA GLY A 257 14.06 -8.62 41.94
C GLY A 257 13.05 -7.95 41.02
N GLY A 258 13.40 -7.86 39.73
CA GLY A 258 12.73 -7.00 38.78
C GLY A 258 11.66 -7.80 38.06
N ARG A 259 10.41 -7.60 38.45
CA ARG A 259 9.25 -7.86 37.59
C ARG A 259 9.59 -7.30 36.21
N ALA A 260 9.63 -8.14 35.16
CA ALA A 260 9.99 -7.72 33.80
C ALA A 260 9.25 -6.42 33.47
N THR A 261 9.99 -5.30 33.44
CA THR A 261 9.42 -3.99 33.20
C THR A 261 9.10 -3.90 31.72
N ASP A 262 7.89 -3.42 31.43
CA ASP A 262 7.44 -3.24 30.05
C ASP A 262 8.46 -2.38 29.27
N PRO A 263 8.96 -2.83 28.10
CA PRO A 263 10.01 -2.17 27.34
C PRO A 263 9.78 -0.69 27.06
N ILE A 264 8.51 -0.26 26.91
CA ILE A 264 8.21 1.15 26.61
C ILE A 264 8.17 2.05 27.86
N LYS A 265 8.35 1.49 29.06
CA LYS A 265 8.52 2.27 30.30
C LYS A 265 9.95 2.80 30.45
N ASP A 266 10.93 2.13 29.86
CA ASP A 266 12.29 2.65 29.73
C ASP A 266 12.35 3.67 28.59
N GLU A 267 12.85 4.87 28.87
CA GLU A 267 12.85 5.99 27.90
C GLU A 267 13.76 5.72 26.69
N GLY A 268 14.89 5.03 26.91
CA GLY A 268 15.82 4.65 25.83
C GLY A 268 15.17 3.66 24.87
N ARG A 269 14.68 2.53 25.43
CA ARG A 269 14.00 1.48 24.66
C ARG A 269 12.71 1.96 24.00
N ARG A 270 11.91 2.81 24.66
CA ARG A 270 10.71 3.40 24.06
C ARG A 270 11.06 4.17 22.78
N ARG A 271 12.07 5.02 22.84
CA ARG A 271 12.51 5.81 21.67
C ARG A 271 12.96 4.92 20.53
N GLU A 272 13.76 3.90 20.80
CA GLU A 272 14.23 2.94 19.79
C GLU A 272 13.05 2.22 19.10
N ILE A 273 12.08 1.74 19.88
CA ILE A 273 10.87 1.08 19.37
C ILE A 273 10.04 2.04 18.51
N PHE A 274 9.86 3.29 18.95
CA PHE A 274 9.09 4.27 18.21
C PHE A 274 9.74 4.64 16.89
N MET A 275 11.06 4.87 16.88
CA MET A 275 11.82 5.12 15.66
C MET A 275 11.71 3.95 14.69
N TYR A 276 11.80 2.72 15.17
CA TYR A 276 11.68 1.53 14.34
C TYR A 276 10.30 1.41 13.65
N ILE A 277 9.22 1.68 14.39
CA ILE A 277 7.87 1.70 13.82
C ILE A 277 7.73 2.86 12.84
N ALA A 278 8.16 4.04 13.26
CA ALA A 278 8.09 5.26 12.47
C ALA A 278 8.92 5.19 11.20
N ASP A 279 9.94 4.34 11.11
CA ASP A 279 10.72 4.08 9.91
C ASP A 279 9.97 3.18 8.92
N ARG A 280 9.19 2.21 9.41
CA ARG A 280 8.61 1.15 8.56
C ARG A 280 7.11 1.25 8.28
N ILE A 281 6.35 1.99 9.08
CA ILE A 281 4.90 2.06 8.93
C ILE A 281 4.50 2.75 7.63
N LYS A 282 3.49 2.23 6.92
CA LYS A 282 3.06 2.81 5.64
C LYS A 282 2.34 4.15 5.86
N SER A 283 2.62 5.17 5.05
CA SER A 283 1.99 6.50 5.17
C SER A 283 0.46 6.46 5.14
N LYS A 284 -0.12 5.63 4.25
CA LYS A 284 -1.58 5.39 4.19
C LYS A 284 -2.18 4.76 5.44
N LYS A 285 -1.34 4.22 6.34
CA LYS A 285 -1.74 3.59 7.60
C LYS A 285 -1.65 4.52 8.79
N LEU A 286 -1.02 5.69 8.71
CA LEU A 286 -0.86 6.59 9.88
C LEU A 286 -2.19 7.00 10.51
N LYS A 287 -3.19 7.36 9.69
CA LYS A 287 -4.53 7.70 10.20
C LYS A 287 -5.23 6.52 10.86
N GLU A 288 -5.12 5.34 10.26
CA GLU A 288 -5.67 4.10 10.86
C GLU A 288 -4.95 3.78 12.16
N PHE A 289 -3.62 3.87 12.16
CA PHE A 289 -2.74 3.59 13.28
C PHE A 289 -3.03 4.50 14.47
N GLY A 290 -3.06 5.83 14.27
CA GLY A 290 -3.42 6.79 15.32
C GLY A 290 -4.79 6.53 15.92
N ARG A 291 -5.80 6.22 15.10
CA ARG A 291 -7.14 5.88 15.58
C ARG A 291 -7.18 4.57 16.36
N LYS A 292 -6.38 3.57 15.98
CA LYS A 292 -6.28 2.29 16.70
C LYS A 292 -5.45 2.38 17.98
N LEU A 293 -4.58 3.37 18.08
CA LEU A 293 -4.00 3.81 19.35
C LEU A 293 -5.02 4.51 20.27
N LYS A 294 -6.28 4.67 19.83
CA LYS A 294 -7.39 5.32 20.54
C LYS A 294 -7.16 6.82 20.81
N LEU A 295 -6.28 7.45 20.05
CA LEU A 295 -6.11 8.90 20.08
C LEU A 295 -7.38 9.63 19.62
N ASP A 296 -7.54 10.88 20.05
CA ASP A 296 -8.65 11.71 19.60
C ASP A 296 -8.62 11.81 18.06
N PRO A 297 -9.75 11.60 17.36
CA PRO A 297 -9.78 11.67 15.91
C PRO A 297 -9.32 13.01 15.34
N ASN A 298 -9.56 14.13 16.04
CA ASN A 298 -9.11 15.45 15.59
C ASN A 298 -7.60 15.58 15.72
N ASP A 299 -7.02 15.16 16.86
CA ASP A 299 -5.56 15.14 17.04
C ASP A 299 -4.88 14.27 15.97
N VAL A 300 -5.47 13.11 15.65
CA VAL A 300 -4.95 12.24 14.58
C VAL A 300 -5.04 12.92 13.22
N ASP A 301 -6.17 13.57 12.90
CA ASP A 301 -6.35 14.24 11.61
C ASP A 301 -5.46 15.49 11.49
N ASP A 302 -5.22 16.22 12.57
CA ASP A 302 -4.30 17.37 12.64
C ASP A 302 -2.86 16.91 12.45
N ILE A 303 -2.39 15.93 13.23
CA ILE A 303 -1.02 15.39 13.15
C ILE A 303 -0.75 14.78 11.77
N THR A 304 -1.68 13.99 11.24
CA THR A 304 -1.47 13.34 9.94
C THR A 304 -1.71 14.29 8.75
N GLY A 305 -2.42 15.39 8.97
CA GLY A 305 -2.71 16.44 8.01
C GLY A 305 -1.60 17.49 7.87
N THR A 306 -0.60 17.50 8.75
CA THR A 306 0.53 18.43 8.65
C THR A 306 1.35 18.23 7.37
N SER A 307 2.20 19.19 7.03
CA SER A 307 3.21 19.04 5.96
C SER A 307 4.40 18.17 6.37
N ASP A 308 4.43 17.69 7.62
CA ASP A 308 5.59 16.97 8.17
C ASP A 308 5.79 15.63 7.44
N VAL A 309 7.02 15.12 7.51
CA VAL A 309 7.32 13.82 6.92
C VAL A 309 6.60 12.71 7.69
N ARG A 310 6.31 11.61 7.01
CA ARG A 310 5.62 10.45 7.58
C ARG A 310 6.25 9.96 8.89
N PHE A 311 7.58 9.97 8.96
CA PHE A 311 8.34 9.60 10.16
C PHE A 311 7.93 10.47 11.35
N ASP A 312 8.01 11.80 11.21
CA ASP A 312 7.65 12.76 12.26
C ASP A 312 6.17 12.64 12.66
N LYS A 313 5.28 12.45 11.69
CA LYS A 313 3.86 12.18 11.94
C LYS A 313 3.65 10.92 12.78
N CYS A 314 4.38 9.85 12.48
CA CYS A 314 4.31 8.62 13.26
C CYS A 314 4.87 8.80 14.66
N ILE A 315 6.01 9.48 14.81
CA ILE A 315 6.61 9.81 16.11
C ILE A 315 5.64 10.64 16.94
N HIS A 316 5.03 11.67 16.36
CA HIS A 316 4.01 12.48 17.03
C HIS A 316 2.83 11.62 17.49
N LEU A 317 2.26 10.76 16.64
CA LEU A 317 1.18 9.85 17.06
C LEU A 317 1.60 8.93 18.21
N LEU A 318 2.81 8.38 18.18
CA LEU A 318 3.30 7.47 19.21
C LEU A 318 3.58 8.17 20.55
N GLU A 319 4.16 9.37 20.52
CA GLU A 319 4.41 10.18 21.72
C GLU A 319 3.10 10.73 22.31
N THR A 320 2.16 11.17 21.47
CA THR A 320 0.81 11.56 21.92
C THR A 320 0.11 10.36 22.57
N TRP A 321 0.19 9.17 21.98
CA TRP A 321 -0.42 7.96 22.54
C TRP A 321 0.18 7.59 23.89
N TYR A 322 1.52 7.57 23.98
CA TYR A 322 2.20 7.24 25.23
C TYR A 322 1.87 8.23 26.34
N THR A 323 1.83 9.53 26.02
CA THR A 323 1.52 10.59 26.99
C THR A 323 0.07 10.52 27.45
N THR A 324 -0.88 10.35 26.54
CA THR A 324 -2.33 10.32 26.84
C THR A 324 -2.71 9.11 27.68
N PHE A 325 -2.09 7.95 27.41
CA PHE A 325 -2.47 6.68 28.05
C PHE A 325 -1.41 6.15 29.02
N ALA A 326 -0.49 6.97 29.51
CA ALA A 326 0.70 6.65 30.32
C ALA A 326 0.75 5.26 31.02
N SER A 327 -0.22 4.89 31.86
CA SER A 327 -0.27 3.58 32.53
C SER A 327 -0.78 2.41 31.67
N GLU A 328 -1.69 2.68 30.73
CA GLU A 328 -2.30 1.73 29.78
C GLU A 328 -1.52 1.57 28.46
N ALA A 329 -0.64 2.53 28.15
CA ALA A 329 0.30 2.41 27.05
C ALA A 329 1.35 1.34 27.41
N THR A 330 1.16 0.14 26.86
CA THR A 330 2.05 -1.02 27.00
C THR A 330 2.59 -1.49 25.66
N PHE A 331 3.74 -2.18 25.67
CA PHE A 331 4.33 -2.73 24.45
C PHE A 331 3.39 -3.74 23.77
N ASP A 332 2.67 -4.56 24.55
CA ASP A 332 1.69 -5.51 24.02
C ASP A 332 0.51 -4.82 23.32
N VAL A 333 0.03 -3.70 23.87
CA VAL A 333 -1.01 -2.89 23.21
C VAL A 333 -0.48 -2.38 21.87
N LEU A 334 0.74 -1.85 21.83
CA LEU A 334 1.36 -1.37 20.59
C LEU A 334 1.48 -2.47 19.53
N LEU A 335 1.94 -3.67 19.93
CA LEU A 335 2.00 -4.84 19.04
C LEU A 335 0.62 -5.25 18.52
N SER A 336 -0.39 -5.25 19.38
CA SER A 336 -1.76 -5.58 18.99
C SER A 336 -2.33 -4.58 17.97
N VAL A 337 -2.02 -3.29 18.16
CA VAL A 337 -2.43 -2.21 17.26
C VAL A 337 -1.76 -2.37 15.90
N LEU A 338 -0.45 -2.61 15.84
CA LEU A 338 0.28 -2.88 14.59
C LEU A 338 -0.33 -4.05 13.83
N LYS A 339 -0.56 -5.18 14.51
CA LYS A 339 -1.22 -6.35 13.90
C LYS A 339 -2.60 -6.03 13.36
N SER A 340 -3.39 -5.27 14.12
CA SER A 340 -4.72 -4.85 13.69
C SER A 340 -4.70 -3.88 12.50
N CYS A 341 -3.59 -3.15 12.29
CA CYS A 341 -3.36 -2.31 11.10
C CYS A 341 -2.84 -3.10 9.89
N LYS A 342 -2.67 -4.42 10.05
CA LYS A 342 -2.01 -5.33 9.09
C LYS A 342 -0.51 -5.05 8.91
N GLU A 343 0.13 -4.42 9.90
CA GLU A 343 1.58 -4.26 10.00
C GLU A 343 2.18 -5.42 10.80
N THR A 344 1.84 -6.65 10.41
CA THR A 344 2.19 -7.87 11.16
C THR A 344 3.69 -8.13 11.15
N LEU A 345 4.39 -7.80 10.06
CA LEU A 345 5.85 -7.93 9.95
C LEU A 345 6.56 -7.08 11.01
N ILE A 346 6.20 -5.79 11.11
CA ILE A 346 6.76 -4.86 12.11
C ILE A 346 6.52 -5.42 13.52
N ALA A 347 5.30 -5.88 13.81
CA ALA A 347 4.96 -6.42 15.12
C ALA A 347 5.70 -7.72 15.46
N ASP A 348 5.90 -8.60 14.49
CA ASP A 348 6.57 -9.89 14.72
C ASP A 348 8.10 -9.74 14.82
N GLU A 349 8.69 -8.73 14.16
CA GLU A 349 10.11 -8.37 14.30
C GLU A 349 10.39 -7.72 15.65
N LEU A 350 9.55 -6.77 16.07
CA LEU A 350 9.64 -6.14 17.39
C LEU A 350 9.54 -7.12 18.56
N LYS A 351 8.82 -8.23 18.39
CA LYS A 351 8.66 -9.25 19.44
C LYS A 351 9.87 -10.19 19.59
N LYS A 352 10.73 -10.26 18.56
CA LYS A 352 11.91 -11.13 18.55
C LYS A 352 13.15 -10.47 19.16
N ASN A 353 13.16 -9.14 19.19
CA ASN A 353 14.17 -8.30 19.82
C ASN A 353 13.72 -7.93 21.25
#